data_AF-A0A5E8AGJ7-F1
#
_entry.id   AF-A0A5E8AGJ7-F1
#
_cell.length_a   1.000
_cell.length_b   1.000
_cell.length_c   1.000
_cell.angle_alpha   90.00
_cell.angle_beta   90.00
_cell.angle_gamma   90.00
#
_symmetry.space_group_name_H-M   'P 1'
#
loop_
_entity.id
_entity.type
_entity.pdbx_description
1 polymer ?
#
loop_
_entity_poly.entity_id
_entity_poly.type
_entity_poly.pdbx_seq_one_letter_code
_entity_poly.pdbx_strand_id
1 'polypeptide(L)'
;MLQLVLGFALFVSPLQSPSLWKVFEGVRFESKYIDEEKASFYIPQFDDGLLQMDGKKYIIKGYYLPIDLSPKGIVLSRYPMATCFFCGEAGPESVMMIFPTEKLEGLKMDDELTFEGTLKLNDDDVYQLSFILTDAKRL
;
A
#
# COMPACT_ATOMS: atom_id res chain seq x y z
N MET A 1 -9.35 32.78 50.96
CA MET A 1 -9.49 31.56 50.15
C MET A 1 -9.85 31.98 48.74
N LEU A 2 -8.88 32.07 47.84
CA LEU A 2 -9.14 32.35 46.42
C LEU A 2 -8.58 31.14 45.67
N GLN A 3 -9.45 30.19 45.31
CA GLN A 3 -9.05 29.03 44.53
C GLN A 3 -8.93 29.47 43.07
N LEU A 4 -7.69 29.60 42.62
CA LEU A 4 -7.30 29.75 41.24
C LEU A 4 -7.59 28.40 40.55
N VAL A 5 -8.74 28.30 39.87
CA VAL A 5 -9.05 27.13 39.03
C VAL A 5 -8.23 27.29 37.75
N LEU A 6 -7.04 26.68 37.70
CA LEU A 6 -6.32 26.46 36.46
C LEU A 6 -7.18 25.54 35.58
N GLY A 7 -7.86 26.12 34.59
CA GLY A 7 -8.54 25.37 33.55
C GLY A 7 -7.52 24.60 32.72
N PHE A 8 -7.44 23.28 32.96
CA PHE A 8 -6.69 22.37 32.12
C PHE A 8 -7.48 22.19 30.81
N ALA A 9 -7.12 22.95 29.78
CA ALA A 9 -7.67 22.75 28.45
C ALA A 9 -7.21 21.37 27.94
N LEU A 10 -8.14 20.41 27.93
CA LEU A 10 -7.93 19.10 27.29
C LEU A 10 -7.80 19.34 25.78
N PHE A 11 -6.57 19.42 25.29
CA PHE A 11 -6.28 19.28 23.88
C PHE A 11 -6.61 17.85 23.46
N VAL A 12 -7.83 17.64 22.95
CA VAL A 12 -8.19 16.40 22.26
C VAL A 12 -7.47 16.44 20.90
N SER A 13 -6.35 15.73 20.80
CA SER A 13 -5.70 15.52 19.50
C SER A 13 -6.66 14.78 18.57
N PRO A 14 -6.81 15.19 17.29
CA PRO A 14 -7.57 14.42 16.33
C PRO A 14 -6.93 13.03 16.21
N LEU A 15 -7.75 11.97 16.28
CA LEU A 15 -7.30 10.61 16.03
C LEU A 15 -6.70 10.58 14.62
N GLN A 16 -5.39 10.38 14.52
CA GLN A 16 -4.71 10.28 13.24
C GLN A 16 -5.27 9.06 12.52
N SER A 17 -5.84 9.26 11.33
CA SER A 17 -6.29 8.14 10.49
C SER A 17 -5.14 7.15 10.31
N PRO A 18 -5.39 5.82 10.39
CA PRO A 18 -4.35 4.83 10.19
C PRO A 18 -3.70 5.03 8.83
N SER A 19 -2.40 4.77 8.74
CA SER A 19 -1.71 4.77 7.44
C SER A 19 -2.31 3.70 6.53
N LEU A 20 -2.24 3.90 5.22
CA LEU A 20 -2.79 2.95 4.26
C LEU A 20 -2.14 1.56 4.41
N TRP A 21 -0.83 1.49 4.69
CA TRP A 21 -0.15 0.24 5.04
C TRP A 21 -0.75 -0.46 6.28
N LYS A 22 -1.13 0.31 7.30
CA LYS A 22 -1.74 -0.25 8.51
C LYS A 22 -3.15 -0.81 8.23
N VAL A 23 -3.85 -0.22 7.28
CA VAL A 23 -5.12 -0.76 6.79
C VAL A 23 -4.89 -2.07 6.03
N PHE A 24 -3.88 -2.10 5.14
CA PHE A 24 -3.56 -3.30 4.37
C PHE A 24 -3.12 -4.50 5.21
N GLU A 25 -2.46 -4.28 6.36
CA GLU A 25 -2.16 -5.34 7.34
C GLU A 25 -3.39 -6.18 7.75
N GLY A 26 -4.59 -5.59 7.69
CA GLY A 26 -5.83 -6.28 8.04
C GLY A 26 -6.39 -7.18 6.94
N VAL A 27 -5.86 -7.09 5.71
CA VAL A 27 -6.35 -7.85 4.56
C VAL A 27 -5.95 -9.32 4.71
N ARG A 28 -6.94 -10.21 4.59
CA ARG A 28 -6.69 -11.65 4.56
C ARG A 28 -6.39 -12.09 3.14
N PHE A 29 -5.47 -13.03 2.99
CA PHE A 29 -5.12 -13.62 1.71
C PHE A 29 -5.34 -15.12 1.73
N GLU A 30 -5.94 -15.64 0.67
CA GLU A 30 -6.10 -17.08 0.45
C GLU A 30 -5.12 -17.57 -0.62
N SER A 31 -4.48 -18.70 -0.38
CA SER A 31 -3.62 -19.34 -1.37
C SER A 31 -4.49 -20.15 -2.34
N LYS A 32 -4.45 -19.80 -3.63
CA LYS A 32 -5.19 -20.50 -4.68
C LYS A 32 -4.23 -21.04 -5.74
N TYR A 33 -4.29 -22.34 -5.99
CA TYR A 33 -3.57 -22.97 -7.09
C TYR A 33 -4.29 -22.67 -8.41
N ILE A 34 -3.54 -22.26 -9.42
CA ILE A 34 -4.04 -21.97 -10.77
C ILE A 34 -3.36 -22.96 -11.71
N ASP A 35 -4.15 -23.86 -12.29
CA ASP A 35 -3.66 -24.99 -13.09
C ASP A 35 -2.92 -24.51 -14.35
N GLU A 36 -3.41 -23.44 -14.99
CA GLU A 36 -2.81 -22.83 -16.17
C GLU A 36 -1.39 -22.31 -15.91
N GLU A 37 -1.20 -21.70 -14.73
CA GLU A 37 0.08 -21.14 -14.28
C GLU A 37 0.95 -22.18 -13.57
N LYS A 38 0.37 -23.33 -13.22
CA LYS A 38 0.99 -24.39 -12.41
C LYS A 38 1.60 -23.88 -11.10
N ALA A 39 0.99 -22.85 -10.51
CA ALA A 39 1.50 -22.14 -9.36
C ALA A 39 0.37 -21.68 -8.43
N SER A 40 0.72 -21.43 -7.17
CA SER A 40 -0.19 -20.85 -6.18
C SER A 40 -0.02 -19.34 -6.09
N PHE A 41 -1.14 -18.62 -6.07
CA PHE A 41 -1.20 -17.17 -5.92
C PHE A 41 -1.93 -16.79 -4.64
N TYR A 42 -1.59 -15.63 -4.09
CA TYR A 42 -2.29 -15.03 -2.96
C TYR A 42 -3.44 -14.16 -3.47
N ILE A 43 -4.67 -14.53 -3.14
CA ILE A 43 -5.88 -13.80 -3.52
C ILE A 43 -6.38 -13.02 -2.30
N PRO A 44 -6.46 -11.68 -2.36
CA PRO A 44 -6.93 -10.87 -1.25
C PRO A 44 -8.43 -11.06 -1.03
N GLN A 45 -8.85 -10.92 0.22
CA GLN A 45 -10.26 -10.86 0.62
C GLN A 45 -10.55 -9.44 1.12
N PHE A 46 -11.22 -8.64 0.30
CA PHE A 46 -11.60 -7.27 0.63
C PHE A 46 -12.96 -7.22 1.32
N ASP A 47 -13.00 -6.67 2.53
CA ASP A 47 -14.25 -6.41 3.23
C ASP A 47 -14.94 -5.13 2.74
N ASP A 48 -16.18 -4.89 3.17
CA ASP A 48 -16.96 -3.71 2.79
C ASP A 48 -16.25 -2.39 3.11
N GLY A 49 -15.39 -2.36 4.15
CA GLY A 49 -14.62 -1.19 4.51
C GLY A 49 -13.55 -0.87 3.49
N LEU A 50 -12.79 -1.89 3.07
CA LEU A 50 -11.78 -1.81 2.02
C LEU A 50 -12.41 -1.48 0.66
N LEU A 51 -13.50 -2.15 0.30
CA LEU A 51 -14.22 -1.87 -0.95
C LEU A 51 -14.70 -0.42 -1.04
N GLN A 52 -15.07 0.20 0.09
CA GLN A 52 -15.40 1.63 0.13
C GLN A 52 -14.19 2.54 -0.08
N MET A 53 -12.96 2.05 0.03
CA MET A 53 -11.73 2.79 -0.25
C MET A 53 -11.37 2.78 -1.75
N ASP A 54 -11.87 1.80 -2.50
CA ASP A 54 -11.64 1.68 -3.93
C ASP A 54 -12.09 2.95 -4.69
N GLY A 55 -11.28 3.37 -5.66
CA GLY A 55 -11.52 4.58 -6.45
C GLY A 55 -11.29 5.91 -5.72
N LYS A 56 -10.86 5.91 -4.46
CA LYS A 56 -10.55 7.14 -3.71
C LYS A 56 -9.06 7.50 -3.78
N LYS A 57 -8.76 8.78 -3.53
CA LYS A 57 -7.39 9.26 -3.48
C LYS A 57 -6.71 9.00 -2.14
N TYR A 58 -5.47 8.53 -2.20
CA TYR A 58 -4.63 8.30 -1.03
C TYR A 58 -3.20 8.77 -1.28
N ILE A 59 -2.52 9.12 -0.19
CA ILE A 59 -1.09 9.35 -0.15
C ILE A 59 -0.42 8.12 0.46
N ILE A 60 0.62 7.63 -0.18
CA ILE A 60 1.40 6.50 0.29
C ILE A 60 2.90 6.77 0.15
N LYS A 61 3.64 6.44 1.20
CA LYS A 61 5.10 6.51 1.25
C LYS A 61 5.67 5.11 1.40
N GLY A 62 6.72 4.78 0.66
CA GLY A 62 7.39 3.48 0.75
C GLY A 62 8.73 3.45 0.02
N TYR A 63 9.30 2.26 -0.09
CA TYR A 63 10.58 1.98 -0.73
C TYR A 63 10.36 1.49 -2.15
N TYR A 64 11.07 2.06 -3.11
CA TYR A 64 11.08 1.55 -4.49
C TYR A 64 11.83 0.22 -4.57
N LEU A 65 11.18 -0.77 -5.18
CA LEU A 65 11.78 -2.05 -5.47
C LEU A 65 11.96 -2.21 -6.99
N PRO A 66 13.17 -2.54 -7.50
CA PRO A 66 13.43 -2.77 -8.91
C PRO A 66 12.93 -4.16 -9.36
N ILE A 67 11.65 -4.45 -9.15
CA ILE A 67 10.98 -5.67 -9.59
C ILE A 67 10.22 -5.31 -10.88
N ASP A 68 10.57 -5.98 -11.97
CA ASP A 68 9.89 -5.81 -13.25
C ASP A 68 8.63 -6.69 -13.27
N LEU A 69 7.46 -6.05 -13.26
CA LEU A 69 6.16 -6.69 -13.41
C LEU A 69 5.53 -6.20 -14.71
N SER A 70 4.75 -7.07 -15.35
CA SER A 70 3.89 -6.69 -16.48
C SER A 70 2.46 -6.56 -15.98
N PRO A 71 1.78 -5.43 -16.18
CA PRO A 71 2.19 -4.23 -16.92
C PRO A 71 3.24 -3.36 -16.18
N LYS A 72 3.94 -2.50 -16.92
CA LYS A 72 5.13 -1.70 -16.53
C LYS A 72 4.89 -0.61 -15.46
N GLY A 73 4.21 -0.92 -14.37
CA GLY A 73 4.22 -0.10 -13.15
C GLY A 73 5.54 -0.26 -12.41
N ILE A 74 5.73 0.52 -11.35
CA ILE A 74 6.80 0.27 -10.37
C ILE A 74 6.22 -0.44 -9.14
N VAL A 75 7.08 -1.13 -8.40
CA VAL A 75 6.70 -1.71 -7.11
C VAL A 75 7.13 -0.77 -5.98
N LEU A 76 6.17 -0.42 -5.14
CA LEU A 76 6.41 0.28 -3.88
C LEU A 76 6.15 -0.69 -2.73
N SER A 77 7.09 -0.75 -1.80
CA SER A 77 7.03 -1.62 -0.63
C SER A 77 6.97 -0.80 0.64
N ARG A 78 6.26 -1.33 1.64
CA ARG A 78 6.33 -0.79 3.00
C ARG A 78 7.73 -0.91 3.59
N TYR A 79 8.47 -1.96 3.24
CA TYR A 79 9.78 -2.29 3.78
C TYR A 79 10.88 -2.21 2.71
N PRO A 80 12.15 -1.98 3.09
CA PRO A 80 13.28 -2.11 2.18
C PRO A 80 13.40 -3.53 1.61
N MET A 81 14.19 -3.69 0.54
CA MET A 81 14.41 -4.96 -0.17
C MET A 81 14.79 -6.11 0.78
N ALA A 82 15.59 -5.85 1.81
CA ALA A 82 16.01 -6.87 2.78
C ALA A 82 14.87 -7.51 3.60
N THR A 83 13.68 -6.92 3.60
CA THR A 83 12.48 -7.44 4.30
C THR A 83 11.27 -7.43 3.37
N CYS A 84 11.51 -7.68 2.08
CA CYS A 84 10.50 -7.60 1.05
C CYS A 84 9.66 -8.89 0.94
N PHE A 85 8.39 -8.75 0.57
CA PHE A 85 7.48 -9.85 0.19
C PHE A 85 8.09 -10.80 -0.84
N PHE A 86 8.69 -10.27 -1.91
CA PHE A 86 9.31 -11.08 -2.96
C PHE A 86 10.54 -11.87 -2.49
N CYS A 87 11.11 -11.50 -1.34
CA CYS A 87 12.20 -12.23 -0.68
C CYS A 87 11.70 -13.23 0.39
N GLY A 88 10.39 -13.27 0.67
CA GLY A 88 9.77 -14.18 1.64
C GLY A 88 9.73 -13.68 3.08
N GLU A 89 10.15 -12.44 3.34
CA GLU A 89 10.27 -11.89 4.71
C GLU A 89 9.04 -11.07 5.16
N ALA A 90 8.16 -10.72 4.23
CA ALA A 90 6.91 -10.00 4.49
C ALA A 90 5.75 -10.62 3.69
N GLY A 91 4.51 -10.25 4.00
CA GLY A 91 3.33 -10.73 3.29
C GLY A 91 2.93 -9.84 2.11
N PRO A 92 2.01 -10.32 1.26
CA PRO A 92 1.54 -9.59 0.06
C PRO A 92 0.88 -8.24 0.39
N GLU A 93 0.44 -8.03 1.63
CA GLU A 93 -0.05 -6.75 2.13
C GLU A 93 0.99 -5.62 2.16
N SER A 94 2.27 -5.97 2.09
CA SER A 94 3.37 -5.01 2.23
C SER A 94 3.84 -4.41 0.90
N VAL A 95 3.24 -4.79 -0.23
CA VAL A 95 3.64 -4.33 -1.56
C VAL A 95 2.45 -3.81 -2.35
N MET A 96 2.71 -2.84 -3.22
CA MET A 96 1.71 -2.34 -4.15
C MET A 96 2.34 -1.95 -5.47
N MET A 97 1.52 -1.94 -6.51
CA MET A 97 1.91 -1.43 -7.82
C MET A 97 1.57 0.06 -7.92
N ILE A 98 2.49 0.85 -8.48
CA ILE A 98 2.28 2.26 -8.75
C ILE A 98 2.32 2.47 -10.26
N PHE A 99 1.29 3.10 -10.82
CA PHE A 99 1.27 3.61 -12.19
C PHE A 99 1.45 5.12 -12.16
N PRO A 100 2.69 5.62 -12.32
CA PRO A 100 2.98 7.03 -12.21
C PRO A 100 2.44 7.82 -13.43
N THR A 101 2.03 9.06 -13.20
CA THR A 101 1.61 9.98 -14.28
C THR A 101 2.80 10.52 -15.08
N GLU A 102 4.01 10.35 -14.57
CA GLU A 102 5.25 10.84 -15.16
C GLU A 102 6.32 9.74 -15.19
N LYS A 103 7.27 9.88 -16.11
CA LYS A 103 8.41 8.96 -16.18
C LYS A 103 9.29 9.18 -14.95
N LEU A 104 9.59 8.10 -14.23
CA LEU A 104 10.52 8.11 -13.11
C LEU A 104 11.92 7.71 -13.62
N GLU A 105 12.91 8.59 -13.43
CA GLU A 105 14.29 8.36 -13.85
C GLU A 105 15.22 8.31 -12.65
N GLY A 106 16.31 7.53 -12.79
CA GLY A 106 17.37 7.48 -11.79
C GLY A 106 17.00 6.85 -10.45
N LEU A 107 15.87 6.13 -10.38
CA LEU A 107 15.47 5.42 -9.16
C LEU A 107 16.50 4.35 -8.80
N LYS A 108 16.87 4.30 -7.53
CA LYS A 108 17.71 3.26 -6.94
C LYS A 108 16.88 2.43 -5.99
N MET A 109 17.25 1.14 -5.88
CA MET A 109 16.66 0.24 -4.91
C MET A 109 16.65 0.89 -3.52
N ASP A 110 15.53 0.78 -2.81
CA ASP A 110 15.28 1.37 -1.50
C ASP A 110 15.23 2.91 -1.47
N ASP A 111 15.10 3.59 -2.62
CA ASP A 111 14.71 4.99 -2.62
C ASP A 111 13.34 5.15 -1.94
N GLU A 112 13.27 6.03 -0.93
CA GLU A 112 12.01 6.39 -0.29
C GLU A 112 11.22 7.35 -1.18
N LEU A 113 10.07 6.91 -1.65
CA LEU A 113 9.18 7.66 -2.52
C LEU A 113 7.83 7.89 -1.84
N THR A 114 7.20 9.03 -2.15
CA THR A 114 5.83 9.34 -1.75
C THR A 114 5.01 9.64 -2.99
N PHE A 115 3.80 9.10 -3.06
CA PHE A 115 2.86 9.32 -4.16
C PHE A 115 1.49 9.70 -3.61
N GLU A 116 0.78 10.55 -4.36
CA GLU A 116 -0.68 10.70 -4.28
C GLU A 116 -1.30 10.11 -5.54
N GLY A 117 -2.35 9.30 -5.40
CA GLY A 117 -3.06 8.73 -6.56
C GLY A 117 -4.36 8.07 -6.16
N THR A 118 -5.00 7.39 -7.11
CA THR A 118 -6.28 6.69 -6.94
C THR A 118 -6.02 5.23 -6.58
N LEU A 119 -6.56 4.76 -5.45
CA LEU A 119 -6.45 3.37 -5.05
C LEU A 119 -7.36 2.51 -5.93
N LYS A 120 -6.81 1.43 -6.47
CA LYS A 120 -7.53 0.31 -7.06
C LYS A 120 -7.23 -0.95 -6.26
N LEU A 121 -8.28 -1.64 -5.86
CA LEU A 121 -8.22 -2.98 -5.28
C LEU A 121 -8.36 -4.03 -6.38
N ASN A 122 -7.53 -5.06 -6.33
CA ASN A 122 -7.44 -6.10 -7.35
C ASN A 122 -7.50 -7.49 -6.69
N ASP A 123 -8.59 -8.21 -6.91
CA ASP A 123 -8.83 -9.58 -6.44
C ASP A 123 -9.06 -10.58 -7.58
N ASP A 124 -8.98 -10.13 -8.84
CA ASP A 124 -9.34 -10.91 -10.02
C ASP A 124 -8.20 -11.11 -11.03
N ASP A 125 -7.21 -10.21 -11.09
CA ASP A 125 -6.05 -10.33 -11.98
C ASP A 125 -4.78 -10.74 -11.23
N VAL A 126 -4.36 -12.00 -11.41
CA VAL A 126 -3.18 -12.60 -10.75
C VAL A 126 -1.84 -12.14 -11.32
N TYR A 127 -1.84 -11.42 -12.43
CA TYR A 127 -0.63 -10.78 -12.98
C TYR A 127 -0.42 -9.37 -12.42
N GLN A 128 -1.38 -8.85 -11.64
CA GLN A 128 -1.29 -7.58 -10.94
C GLN A 128 -1.22 -7.78 -9.43
N LEU A 129 -0.61 -6.82 -8.72
CA LEU A 129 -0.61 -6.82 -7.26
C LEU A 129 -2.01 -6.46 -6.73
N SER A 130 -2.29 -6.88 -5.50
CA SER A 130 -3.61 -6.69 -4.88
C SER A 130 -3.97 -5.23 -4.61
N PHE A 131 -2.96 -4.38 -4.42
CA PHE A 131 -3.11 -2.95 -4.24
C PHE A 131 -2.40 -2.22 -5.37
N ILE A 132 -3.11 -1.29 -5.99
CA ILE A 132 -2.63 -0.54 -7.13
C ILE A 132 -2.93 0.94 -6.87
N LEU A 133 -1.95 1.82 -7.12
CA LEU A 133 -2.17 3.26 -7.18
C LEU A 133 -2.09 3.71 -8.63
N THR A 134 -3.22 4.11 -9.20
CA THR A 134 -3.28 4.71 -10.54
C THR A 134 -3.20 6.23 -10.46
N ASP A 135 -2.90 6.87 -11.59
CA ASP A 135 -2.75 8.33 -11.68
C ASP A 135 -1.82 8.89 -10.59
N ALA A 136 -0.75 8.13 -10.30
CA ALA A 136 0.10 8.40 -9.17
C ALA A 136 1.08 9.54 -9.47
N LYS A 137 0.91 10.67 -8.80
CA LYS A 137 1.82 11.81 -8.85
C LYS A 137 2.84 11.70 -7.72
N ARG A 138 4.13 11.80 -8.04
CA ARG A 138 5.19 11.83 -7.03
C ARG A 138 5.13 13.16 -6.24
N LEU A 139 5.27 13.08 -4.92
CA LEU A 139 5.32 14.23 -4.01
C LEU A 139 6.75 14.60 -3.61
#